data_AF-A0A432KHQ1-F1
#
_entry.id   AF-A0A432KHQ1-F1
#
_cell.length_a   1.000
_cell.length_b   1.000
_cell.length_c   1.000
_cell.angle_alpha   90.00
_cell.angle_beta   90.00
_cell.angle_gamma   90.00
#
_symmetry.space_group_name_H-M   'P 1'
#
loop_
_entity.id
_entity.type
_entity.pdbx_description
1 polymer ?
#
loop_
_entity_poly.entity_id
_entity_poly.type
_entity_poly.pdbx_seq_one_letter_code
_entity_poly.pdbx_strand_id
1 'polypeptide(L)'
;NLNFVEFGNSDNAKIGEWVLAVGNPFNLTSTVTAGIVSAKARSINILNGQNRYGIESFIQTDAAVNPGNSGGALVNLSGKLIGVNTAIATPTGSYAGYSFAVPSILVKKVVNDLKEYGVVQRAVLGVSIIDLNDPRLQESDYEVNSGVLVAGINPGSAADIAGMKEEDIIIKINEKQIKNVAELQEQIARYSPGEEVEVTYLRDGKEKSSTVQLKSLENTTELVRANTAQKLGGATFEDISEDEMEALDISGGSKVVEIQEGKWKDIGIKEGFIITAVDKVAIKNTEQLISTLQGVQGGVLIEGMYPDGTKEYYGMGWQ
;
A
#
# COMPACT_ATOMS: atom_id res chain seq x y z
N ASN A 1 5.98 -8.21 -24.07
CA ASN A 1 4.89 -9.19 -23.88
C ASN A 1 5.22 -10.13 -22.74
N LEU A 2 5.06 -9.66 -21.50
CA LEU A 2 5.15 -10.53 -20.32
C LEU A 2 3.75 -11.01 -19.98
N ASN A 3 3.62 -12.27 -19.58
CA ASN A 3 2.37 -12.80 -19.04
C ASN A 3 2.13 -12.23 -17.65
N PHE A 4 0.87 -12.10 -17.25
CA PHE A 4 0.47 -11.65 -15.91
C PHE A 4 -0.46 -12.68 -15.27
N VAL A 5 -0.55 -12.64 -13.94
CA VAL A 5 -1.52 -13.42 -13.16
C VAL A 5 -2.74 -12.54 -12.86
N GLU A 6 -3.93 -13.11 -12.95
CA GLU A 6 -5.15 -12.42 -12.53
C GLU A 6 -5.25 -12.37 -11.01
N PHE A 7 -5.61 -11.21 -10.47
CA PHE A 7 -5.96 -11.09 -9.06
C PHE A 7 -7.30 -11.77 -8.77
N GLY A 8 -7.31 -12.68 -7.80
CA GLY A 8 -8.52 -13.16 -7.14
C GLY A 8 -8.88 -12.27 -5.96
N ASN A 9 -10.09 -12.48 -5.41
CA ASN A 9 -10.51 -11.83 -4.18
C ASN A 9 -10.22 -12.74 -2.97
N SER A 10 -9.22 -12.38 -2.17
CA SER A 10 -8.83 -13.12 -0.96
C SER A 10 -9.91 -13.12 0.14
N ASP A 11 -10.89 -12.21 0.12
CA ASP A 11 -12.02 -12.27 1.05
C ASP A 11 -12.89 -13.50 0.82
N ASN A 12 -13.01 -13.93 -0.43
CA ASN A 12 -13.81 -15.07 -0.84
C ASN A 12 -13.12 -16.41 -0.53
N ALA A 13 -11.81 -16.41 -0.23
CA ALA A 13 -11.09 -17.62 0.14
C ALA A 13 -11.68 -18.22 1.42
N LYS A 14 -12.01 -19.51 1.39
CA LYS A 14 -12.62 -20.24 2.52
C LYS A 14 -11.60 -21.15 3.18
N ILE A 15 -11.71 -21.31 4.50
CA ILE A 15 -10.94 -22.33 5.22
C ILE A 15 -11.31 -23.71 4.65
N GLY A 16 -10.31 -24.53 4.36
CA GLY A 16 -10.44 -25.83 3.67
C GLY A 16 -10.40 -25.75 2.15
N GLU A 17 -10.38 -24.55 1.56
CA GLU A 17 -10.26 -24.40 0.11
C GLU A 17 -8.86 -24.77 -0.38
N TRP A 18 -8.77 -25.54 -1.47
CA TRP A 18 -7.52 -25.94 -2.09
C TRP A 18 -6.77 -24.76 -2.70
N VAL A 19 -5.45 -24.75 -2.48
CA VAL A 19 -4.54 -23.72 -2.95
C VAL A 19 -3.25 -24.34 -3.49
N LEU A 20 -2.60 -23.61 -4.39
CA LEU A 20 -1.28 -23.94 -4.89
C LEU A 20 -0.32 -22.81 -4.54
N ALA A 21 0.82 -23.16 -3.95
CA ALA A 21 1.93 -22.24 -3.72
C ALA A 21 2.99 -22.44 -4.80
N VAL A 22 3.43 -21.36 -5.42
CA VAL A 22 4.41 -21.36 -6.52
C VAL A 22 5.59 -20.49 -6.14
N GLY A 23 6.81 -20.98 -6.37
CA GLY A 23 8.03 -20.20 -6.11
C GLY A 23 9.30 -20.91 -6.58
N ASN A 24 10.44 -20.50 -6.04
CA ASN A 24 11.76 -21.02 -6.38
C ASN A 24 12.54 -21.42 -5.12
N PRO A 25 12.08 -22.45 -4.38
CA PRO A 25 12.71 -22.86 -3.14
C PRO A 25 14.08 -23.46 -3.44
N PHE A 26 15.11 -23.08 -2.68
CA PHE A 26 16.49 -23.59 -2.85
C PHE A 26 17.08 -23.45 -4.27
N ASN A 27 16.66 -22.42 -5.03
CA ASN A 27 17.00 -22.23 -6.45
C ASN A 27 16.60 -23.41 -7.36
N LEU A 28 15.66 -24.26 -6.93
CA LEU A 28 15.00 -25.24 -7.77
C LEU A 28 13.85 -24.56 -8.49
N THR A 29 14.13 -24.15 -9.73
CA THR A 29 13.25 -23.30 -10.53
C THR A 29 11.82 -23.83 -10.61
N SER A 30 10.86 -22.95 -10.34
CA SER A 30 9.42 -23.16 -10.61
C SER A 30 8.82 -24.37 -9.90
N THR A 31 8.98 -24.43 -8.58
CA THR A 31 8.35 -25.47 -7.75
C THR A 31 6.92 -25.07 -7.42
N VAL A 32 6.01 -26.03 -7.56
CA VAL A 32 4.60 -25.91 -7.17
C VAL A 32 4.30 -26.91 -6.06
N THR A 33 3.67 -26.43 -4.99
CA THR A 33 3.18 -27.27 -3.90
C THR A 33 1.68 -27.03 -3.70
N ALA A 34 0.97 -28.03 -3.20
CA ALA A 34 -0.47 -27.95 -2.96
C ALA A 34 -0.76 -28.03 -1.46
N GLY A 35 -1.85 -27.40 -1.06
CA GLY A 35 -2.39 -27.45 0.29
C GLY A 35 -3.79 -26.87 0.32
N ILE A 36 -4.24 -26.47 1.51
CA ILE A 36 -5.51 -25.80 1.75
C ILE A 36 -5.29 -24.48 2.50
N VAL A 37 -6.28 -23.60 2.46
CA VAL A 37 -6.37 -22.49 3.42
C VAL A 37 -6.67 -23.07 4.79
N SER A 38 -5.70 -23.06 5.70
CA SER A 38 -5.84 -23.60 7.06
C SER A 38 -6.48 -22.59 8.01
N ALA A 39 -6.21 -21.30 7.82
CA ALA A 39 -6.80 -20.22 8.62
C ALA A 39 -6.67 -18.87 7.88
N LYS A 40 -7.36 -17.84 8.38
CA LYS A 40 -7.29 -16.46 7.90
C LYS A 40 -6.97 -15.51 9.06
N ALA A 41 -6.50 -14.32 8.71
CA ALA A 41 -6.20 -13.24 9.64
C ALA A 41 -5.30 -13.68 10.81
N ARG A 42 -4.23 -14.41 10.48
CA ARG A 42 -3.23 -14.82 11.47
C ARG A 42 -2.20 -13.71 11.66
N SER A 43 -2.05 -13.27 12.91
CA SER A 43 -0.81 -12.63 13.37
C SER A 43 0.10 -13.70 13.97
N ILE A 44 1.40 -13.60 13.68
CA ILE A 44 2.43 -14.54 14.15
C ILE A 44 3.58 -13.79 14.84
N ASN A 45 3.39 -12.50 15.10
CA ASN A 45 4.29 -11.59 15.76
C ASN A 45 5.72 -11.61 15.18
N ILE A 46 5.85 -11.78 13.86
CA ILE A 46 7.15 -11.74 13.18
C ILE A 46 7.78 -10.36 13.32
N LEU A 47 6.97 -9.31 13.36
CA LEU A 47 7.41 -7.93 13.55
C LEU A 47 7.80 -7.61 15.00
N ASN A 48 7.67 -8.56 15.93
CA ASN A 48 8.12 -8.50 17.33
C ASN A 48 7.69 -7.21 18.07
N GLY A 49 6.53 -6.64 17.72
CA GLY A 49 6.07 -5.36 18.26
C GLY A 49 6.97 -4.15 17.98
N GLN A 50 8.04 -4.28 17.18
CA GLN A 50 8.95 -3.18 16.84
C GLN A 50 8.26 -2.15 15.94
N ASN A 51 7.28 -2.59 15.16
CA ASN A 51 6.44 -1.71 14.37
C ASN A 51 4.99 -1.80 14.87
N ARG A 52 4.57 -0.81 15.67
CA ARG A 52 3.19 -0.69 16.17
C ARG A 52 2.14 -0.59 15.05
N TYR A 53 2.57 -0.28 13.82
CA TYR A 53 1.74 -0.20 12.63
C TYR A 53 2.07 -1.31 11.61
N GLY A 54 2.70 -2.39 12.08
CA GLY A 54 2.87 -3.61 11.31
C GLY A 54 1.52 -4.30 11.10
N ILE A 55 1.18 -4.62 9.85
CA ILE A 55 -0.06 -5.32 9.52
C ILE A 55 0.27 -6.79 9.35
N GLU A 56 -0.13 -7.61 10.31
CA GLU A 56 0.01 -9.06 10.26
C GLU A 56 -1.35 -9.73 10.24
N SER A 57 -1.88 -9.96 9.04
CA SER A 57 -3.14 -10.65 8.83
C SER A 57 -2.99 -11.61 7.67
N PHE A 58 -2.33 -12.73 7.95
CA PHE A 58 -1.94 -13.68 6.94
C PHE A 58 -3.04 -14.69 6.65
N ILE A 59 -3.09 -15.14 5.39
CA ILE A 59 -3.69 -16.42 5.02
C ILE A 59 -2.70 -17.50 5.43
N GLN A 60 -3.15 -18.44 6.26
CA GLN A 60 -2.36 -19.61 6.64
C GLN A 60 -2.67 -20.76 5.69
N THR A 61 -1.64 -21.49 5.27
CA THR A 61 -1.77 -22.71 4.47
C THR A 61 -0.78 -23.78 4.92
N ASP A 62 -1.14 -25.03 4.66
CA ASP A 62 -0.27 -26.22 4.78
C ASP A 62 0.37 -26.60 3.43
N ALA A 63 0.24 -25.75 2.40
CA ALA A 63 1.07 -25.87 1.21
C ALA A 63 2.54 -25.70 1.63
N ALA A 64 3.41 -26.60 1.19
CA ALA A 64 4.82 -26.58 1.57
C ALA A 64 5.51 -25.34 1.00
N VAL A 65 5.92 -24.43 1.88
CA VAL A 65 6.66 -23.20 1.56
C VAL A 65 8.01 -23.24 2.29
N ASN A 66 9.09 -22.95 1.58
CA ASN A 66 10.44 -22.86 2.14
C ASN A 66 11.10 -21.55 1.68
N PRO A 67 12.21 -21.11 2.30
CA PRO A 67 13.00 -20.00 1.78
C PRO A 67 13.26 -20.14 0.27
N GLY A 68 12.99 -19.06 -0.47
CA GLY A 68 12.95 -19.03 -1.94
C GLY A 68 11.54 -19.04 -2.55
N ASN A 69 10.51 -19.41 -1.77
CA ASN A 69 9.11 -19.18 -2.16
C ASN A 69 8.59 -17.79 -1.77
N SER A 70 9.28 -17.07 -0.90
CA SER A 70 8.90 -15.70 -0.50
C SER A 70 8.82 -14.78 -1.71
N GLY A 71 7.73 -14.02 -1.83
CA GLY A 71 7.37 -13.23 -3.01
C GLY A 71 6.64 -14.01 -4.10
N GLY A 72 6.60 -15.34 -4.00
CA GLY A 72 5.87 -16.22 -4.92
C GLY A 72 4.36 -16.22 -4.69
N ALA A 73 3.62 -16.76 -5.66
CA ALA A 73 2.17 -16.73 -5.68
C ALA A 73 1.54 -17.83 -4.79
N LEU A 74 0.45 -17.48 -4.12
CA LEU A 74 -0.54 -18.42 -3.61
C LEU A 74 -1.82 -18.24 -4.45
N VAL A 75 -2.21 -19.28 -5.19
CA VAL A 75 -3.35 -19.24 -6.12
C VAL A 75 -4.42 -20.26 -5.75
N ASN A 76 -5.67 -19.96 -6.09
CA ASN A 76 -6.76 -20.95 -6.02
C ASN A 76 -6.73 -21.89 -7.23
N LEU A 77 -7.64 -22.89 -7.28
CA LEU A 77 -7.71 -23.87 -8.37
C LEU A 77 -8.07 -23.26 -9.75
N SER A 78 -8.56 -22.02 -9.79
CA SER A 78 -8.76 -21.28 -11.05
C SER A 78 -7.52 -20.50 -11.49
N GLY A 79 -6.38 -20.64 -10.79
CA GLY A 79 -5.14 -19.92 -11.09
C GLY A 79 -5.15 -18.44 -10.71
N LYS A 80 -6.15 -17.98 -9.96
CA LYS A 80 -6.24 -16.58 -9.52
C LYS A 80 -5.42 -16.36 -8.24
N LEU A 81 -4.67 -15.26 -8.19
CA LEU A 81 -3.85 -14.89 -7.04
C LEU A 81 -4.74 -14.56 -5.84
N ILE A 82 -4.61 -15.33 -4.76
CA ILE A 82 -5.30 -15.07 -3.49
C ILE A 82 -4.35 -14.61 -2.38
N GLY A 83 -3.04 -14.73 -2.59
CA GLY A 83 -2.04 -14.15 -1.71
C GLY A 83 -0.61 -14.26 -2.24
N VAL A 84 0.33 -13.64 -1.52
CA VAL A 84 1.77 -13.69 -1.81
C VAL A 84 2.48 -14.35 -0.64
N ASN A 85 3.17 -15.46 -0.91
CA ASN A 85 3.90 -16.23 0.09
C ASN A 85 4.96 -15.34 0.73
N THR A 86 4.97 -15.26 2.06
CA THR A 86 5.82 -14.29 2.77
C THR A 86 6.69 -14.96 3.81
N ALA A 87 6.09 -15.81 4.66
CA ALA A 87 6.78 -16.37 5.81
C ALA A 87 6.33 -17.80 6.12
N ILE A 88 7.07 -18.44 7.02
CA ILE A 88 6.75 -19.73 7.64
C ILE A 88 6.97 -19.62 9.14
N ALA A 89 6.15 -20.33 9.93
CA ALA A 89 6.41 -20.50 11.36
C ALA A 89 7.14 -21.83 11.55
N THR A 90 8.41 -21.76 11.97
CA THR A 90 9.27 -22.92 12.10
C THR A 90 10.38 -22.69 13.12
N PRO A 91 10.75 -23.71 13.92
CA PRO A 91 11.92 -23.64 14.79
C PRO A 91 13.24 -23.91 14.03
N THR A 92 13.20 -24.51 12.85
CA THR A 92 14.41 -24.97 12.12
C THR A 92 14.78 -24.14 10.90
N GLY A 93 13.91 -23.20 10.50
CA GLY A 93 14.06 -22.44 9.25
C GLY A 93 13.51 -23.16 8.01
N SER A 94 12.97 -24.38 8.17
CA SER A 94 12.33 -25.16 7.10
C SER A 94 10.85 -25.37 7.37
N TYR A 95 10.06 -25.64 6.33
CA TYR A 95 8.63 -25.93 6.42
C TYR A 95 8.30 -26.94 7.54
N ALA A 96 7.32 -26.58 8.38
CA ALA A 96 6.90 -27.39 9.53
C ALA A 96 5.36 -27.52 9.64
N GLY A 97 4.62 -27.29 8.55
CA GLY A 97 3.15 -27.33 8.55
C GLY A 97 2.45 -25.98 8.48
N TYR A 98 3.20 -24.87 8.61
CA TYR A 98 2.63 -23.53 8.80
C TYR A 98 3.28 -22.51 7.87
N SER A 99 2.58 -22.22 6.78
CA SER A 99 2.97 -21.23 5.78
C SER A 99 2.01 -20.04 5.79
N PHE A 100 2.53 -18.85 5.49
CA PHE A 100 1.79 -17.59 5.60
C PHE A 100 1.93 -16.75 4.34
N ALA A 101 0.80 -16.28 3.82
CA ALA A 101 0.71 -15.41 2.66
C ALA A 101 -0.03 -14.11 2.98
N VAL A 102 0.46 -12.99 2.45
CA VAL A 102 -0.25 -11.71 2.50
C VAL A 102 -1.46 -11.79 1.55
N PRO A 103 -2.68 -11.42 1.98
CA PRO A 103 -3.88 -11.48 1.15
C PRO A 103 -3.77 -10.67 -0.16
N SER A 104 -4.30 -11.20 -1.26
CA SER A 104 -4.22 -10.54 -2.58
C SER A 104 -4.87 -9.16 -2.62
N ILE A 105 -5.91 -8.91 -1.83
CA ILE A 105 -6.57 -7.60 -1.78
C ILE A 105 -5.64 -6.53 -1.20
N LEU A 106 -4.88 -6.85 -0.16
CA LEU A 106 -3.90 -5.95 0.43
C LEU A 106 -2.70 -5.74 -0.51
N VAL A 107 -2.24 -6.82 -1.17
CA VAL A 107 -1.19 -6.71 -2.20
C VAL A 107 -1.63 -5.79 -3.32
N LYS A 108 -2.86 -5.93 -3.81
CA LYS A 108 -3.41 -5.09 -4.88
C LYS A 108 -3.43 -3.61 -4.48
N LYS A 109 -3.85 -3.31 -3.26
CA LYS A 109 -3.85 -1.96 -2.70
C LYS A 109 -2.44 -1.37 -2.67
N VAL A 110 -1.48 -2.09 -2.09
CA VAL A 110 -0.07 -1.65 -2.01
C VAL A 110 0.54 -1.44 -3.40
N VAL A 111 0.29 -2.34 -4.35
CA VAL A 111 0.79 -2.20 -5.73
C VAL A 111 0.20 -0.98 -6.41
N ASN A 112 -1.09 -0.70 -6.22
CA ASN A 112 -1.72 0.50 -6.78
C ASN A 112 -1.09 1.76 -6.18
N ASP A 113 -0.96 1.84 -4.86
CA ASP A 113 -0.33 2.99 -4.20
C ASP A 113 1.09 3.25 -4.70
N LEU A 114 1.91 2.19 -4.82
CA LEU A 114 3.28 2.31 -5.30
C LEU A 114 3.35 2.75 -6.77
N LYS A 115 2.41 2.31 -7.61
CA LYS A 115 2.36 2.72 -9.01
C LYS A 115 1.94 4.18 -9.19
N GLU A 116 1.04 4.65 -8.35
CA GLU A 116 0.41 5.96 -8.49
C GLU A 116 1.15 7.06 -7.73
N TYR A 117 1.61 6.75 -6.51
CA TYR A 117 2.23 7.71 -5.60
C TYR A 117 3.70 7.43 -5.31
N GLY A 118 4.24 6.26 -5.70
CA GLY A 118 5.59 5.83 -5.35
C GLY A 118 5.78 5.46 -3.87
N VAL A 119 4.75 5.63 -3.05
CA VAL A 119 4.73 5.34 -1.61
C VAL A 119 3.36 4.80 -1.21
N VAL A 120 3.33 3.96 -0.17
CA VAL A 120 2.08 3.39 0.36
C VAL A 120 1.33 4.41 1.20
N GLN A 121 0.03 4.60 0.93
CA GLN A 121 -0.85 5.50 1.66
C GLN A 121 -1.38 4.81 2.92
N ARG A 122 -0.78 5.05 4.10
CA ARG A 122 -1.22 4.37 5.32
C ARG A 122 -2.32 5.14 6.04
N ALA A 123 -3.53 4.58 6.04
CA ALA A 123 -4.65 5.06 6.83
C ALA A 123 -4.69 4.43 8.24
N VAL A 124 -5.11 5.20 9.24
CA VAL A 124 -5.32 4.76 10.62
C VAL A 124 -6.56 5.42 11.25
N LEU A 125 -7.15 4.73 12.23
CA LEU A 125 -8.16 5.29 13.13
C LEU A 125 -7.55 6.22 14.19
N GLY A 126 -6.28 5.99 14.56
CA GLY A 126 -5.59 6.72 15.63
C GLY A 126 -5.98 6.28 17.05
N VAL A 127 -6.10 4.97 17.25
CA VAL A 127 -6.44 4.35 18.54
C VAL A 127 -5.35 3.39 19.01
N SER A 128 -5.25 3.20 20.32
CA SER A 128 -4.55 2.08 20.94
C SER A 128 -5.53 0.92 21.10
N ILE A 129 -5.14 -0.28 20.68
CA ILE A 129 -6.03 -1.43 20.56
C ILE A 129 -5.49 -2.67 21.24
N ILE A 130 -6.41 -3.49 21.76
CA ILE A 130 -6.11 -4.77 22.40
C ILE A 130 -7.13 -5.81 21.89
N ASP A 131 -6.66 -7.02 21.64
CA ASP A 131 -7.55 -8.14 21.35
C ASP A 131 -8.45 -8.44 22.53
N LEU A 132 -9.76 -8.58 22.30
CA LEU A 132 -10.68 -8.87 23.40
C LEU A 132 -10.40 -10.23 24.07
N ASN A 133 -9.83 -11.17 23.30
CA ASN A 133 -9.42 -12.48 23.79
C ASN A 133 -8.03 -12.49 24.47
N ASP A 134 -7.42 -11.33 24.68
CA ASP A 134 -6.14 -11.23 25.38
C ASP A 134 -6.28 -11.76 26.82
N PRO A 135 -5.37 -12.63 27.30
CA PRO A 135 -5.43 -13.18 28.66
C PRO A 135 -5.50 -12.11 29.77
N ARG A 136 -5.00 -10.90 29.51
CA ARG A 136 -5.04 -9.77 30.46
C ARG A 136 -6.45 -9.23 30.68
N LEU A 137 -7.41 -9.55 29.80
CA LEU A 137 -8.79 -9.09 29.87
C LEU A 137 -9.75 -10.17 30.41
N GLN A 138 -9.27 -11.33 30.85
CA GLN A 138 -10.11 -12.48 31.25
C GLN A 138 -11.09 -12.22 32.40
N GLU A 139 -10.83 -11.22 33.25
CA GLU A 139 -11.72 -10.86 34.37
C GLU A 139 -12.76 -9.78 33.99
N SER A 140 -12.85 -9.41 32.71
CA SER A 140 -13.72 -8.33 32.25
C SER A 140 -15.11 -8.87 31.87
N ASP A 141 -16.18 -8.20 32.33
CA ASP A 141 -17.58 -8.59 32.09
C ASP A 141 -18.12 -8.12 30.72
N TYR A 142 -17.36 -8.32 29.64
CA TYR A 142 -17.81 -7.94 28.30
C TYR A 142 -18.86 -8.93 27.75
N GLU A 143 -19.91 -8.42 27.10
CA GLU A 143 -21.01 -9.24 26.58
C GLU A 143 -20.63 -10.05 25.32
N VAL A 144 -19.47 -9.78 24.72
CA VAL A 144 -18.98 -10.44 23.50
C VAL A 144 -17.63 -11.11 23.74
N ASN A 145 -17.40 -12.22 23.05
CA ASN A 145 -16.18 -13.04 23.14
C ASN A 145 -15.19 -12.79 21.98
N SER A 146 -15.44 -11.76 21.17
CA SER A 146 -14.58 -11.40 20.03
C SER A 146 -14.77 -9.94 19.66
N GLY A 147 -13.71 -9.30 19.20
CA GLY A 147 -13.68 -7.88 18.88
C GLY A 147 -12.35 -7.27 19.25
N VAL A 148 -12.26 -5.96 19.12
CA VAL A 148 -11.07 -5.18 19.44
C VAL A 148 -11.42 -4.07 20.42
N LEU A 149 -10.84 -4.14 21.61
CA LEU A 149 -10.98 -3.12 22.65
C LEU A 149 -10.17 -1.88 22.27
N VAL A 150 -10.81 -0.71 22.31
CA VAL A 150 -10.16 0.59 22.24
C VAL A 150 -9.62 0.95 23.62
N ALA A 151 -8.33 0.72 23.82
CA ALA A 151 -7.63 0.98 25.09
C ALA A 151 -7.18 2.43 25.24
N GLY A 152 -7.23 3.22 24.17
CA GLY A 152 -6.78 4.61 24.16
C GLY A 152 -7.15 5.30 22.86
N ILE A 153 -7.43 6.60 22.93
CA ILE A 153 -7.69 7.43 21.74
C ILE A 153 -6.67 8.55 21.65
N ASN A 154 -6.04 8.69 20.48
CA ASN A 154 -5.12 9.80 20.24
C ASN A 154 -5.94 11.09 20.01
N PRO A 155 -5.68 12.19 20.74
CA PRO A 155 -6.39 13.44 20.54
C PRO A 155 -6.27 13.97 19.10
N GLY A 156 -7.38 14.43 18.53
CA GLY A 156 -7.47 14.95 17.16
C GLY A 156 -7.40 13.88 16.06
N SER A 157 -7.35 12.59 16.43
CA SER A 157 -7.39 11.47 15.49
C SER A 157 -8.73 11.31 14.80
N ALA A 158 -8.78 10.42 13.80
CA ALA A 158 -10.01 10.06 13.11
C ALA A 158 -11.08 9.54 14.08
N ALA A 159 -10.71 8.63 14.99
CA ALA A 159 -11.62 8.07 15.99
C ALA A 159 -12.11 9.11 17.02
N ASP A 160 -11.23 10.02 17.46
CA ASP A 160 -11.58 11.10 18.39
C ASP A 160 -12.62 12.05 17.77
N ILE A 161 -12.37 12.50 16.54
CA ILE A 161 -13.29 13.38 15.80
C ILE A 161 -14.65 12.69 15.58
N ALA A 162 -14.65 11.38 15.35
CA ALA A 162 -15.86 10.57 15.19
C ALA A 162 -16.59 10.23 16.51
N GLY A 163 -16.10 10.72 17.65
CA GLY A 163 -16.74 10.54 18.96
C GLY A 163 -16.63 9.12 19.54
N MET A 164 -15.66 8.33 19.05
CA MET A 164 -15.28 7.07 19.70
C MET A 164 -14.70 7.35 21.08
N LYS A 165 -14.68 6.35 21.96
CA LYS A 165 -14.19 6.45 23.34
C LYS A 165 -13.35 5.25 23.71
N GLU A 166 -12.52 5.43 24.73
CA GLU A 166 -11.93 4.30 25.45
C GLU A 166 -13.04 3.36 25.96
N GLU A 167 -12.73 2.07 26.04
CA GLU A 167 -13.67 0.97 26.33
C GLU A 167 -14.70 0.66 25.24
N ASP A 168 -14.68 1.36 24.09
CA ASP A 168 -15.42 0.90 22.92
C ASP A 168 -14.84 -0.44 22.41
N ILE A 169 -15.71 -1.39 22.06
CA ILE A 169 -15.31 -2.66 21.45
C ILE A 169 -15.71 -2.65 19.99
N ILE A 170 -14.73 -2.52 19.09
CA ILE A 170 -14.96 -2.57 17.65
C ILE A 170 -15.30 -4.01 17.25
N ILE A 171 -16.44 -4.18 16.60
CA ILE A 171 -16.95 -5.50 16.17
C ILE A 171 -17.15 -5.59 14.66
N LYS A 172 -17.18 -4.46 13.94
CA LYS A 172 -17.40 -4.44 12.49
C LYS A 172 -16.86 -3.15 11.85
N ILE A 173 -16.31 -3.29 10.65
CA ILE A 173 -15.89 -2.19 9.75
C ILE A 173 -16.63 -2.36 8.43
N ASN A 174 -17.42 -1.36 8.03
CA ASN A 174 -18.38 -1.46 6.94
C ASN A 174 -19.20 -2.74 7.10
N GLU A 175 -19.24 -3.66 6.12
CA GLU A 175 -19.96 -4.92 6.25
C GLU A 175 -19.16 -6.06 6.90
N LYS A 176 -17.88 -5.84 7.21
CA LYS A 176 -16.96 -6.89 7.65
C LYS A 176 -16.92 -7.02 9.18
N GLN A 177 -17.24 -8.21 9.68
CA GLN A 177 -17.02 -8.54 11.10
C GLN A 177 -15.53 -8.51 11.44
N ILE A 178 -15.23 -7.92 12.59
CA ILE A 178 -13.89 -7.83 13.18
C ILE A 178 -13.87 -8.66 14.45
N LYS A 179 -13.03 -9.69 14.47
CA LYS A 179 -12.90 -10.61 15.60
C LYS A 179 -11.66 -10.38 16.44
N ASN A 180 -10.66 -9.73 15.83
CA ASN A 180 -9.34 -9.53 16.43
C ASN A 180 -8.62 -8.34 15.79
N VAL A 181 -7.51 -7.93 16.40
CA VAL A 181 -6.65 -6.80 16.00
C VAL A 181 -6.11 -6.98 14.58
N ALA A 182 -5.70 -8.20 14.22
CA ALA A 182 -5.18 -8.50 12.88
C ALA A 182 -6.23 -8.23 11.79
N GLU A 183 -7.48 -8.63 12.01
CA GLU A 183 -8.58 -8.33 11.10
C GLU A 183 -8.83 -6.82 11.03
N LEU A 184 -8.88 -6.11 12.17
CA LEU A 184 -9.08 -4.66 12.17
C LEU A 184 -8.00 -3.93 11.37
N GLN A 185 -6.73 -4.21 11.67
CA GLN A 185 -5.60 -3.54 11.00
C GLN A 185 -5.58 -3.83 9.51
N GLU A 186 -5.88 -5.07 9.11
CA GLU A 186 -5.93 -5.45 7.69
C GLU A 186 -7.09 -4.80 6.96
N GLN A 187 -8.27 -4.68 7.59
CA GLN A 187 -9.40 -3.97 6.99
C GLN A 187 -9.08 -2.48 6.81
N ILE A 188 -8.56 -1.80 7.84
CA ILE A 188 -8.22 -0.37 7.76
C ILE A 188 -7.10 -0.11 6.74
N ALA A 189 -6.12 -1.02 6.62
CA ALA A 189 -5.00 -0.89 5.68
C ALA A 189 -5.39 -0.94 4.19
N ARG A 190 -6.64 -1.33 3.88
CA ARG A 190 -7.17 -1.31 2.51
C ARG A 190 -7.55 0.08 2.04
N TYR A 191 -7.63 1.04 2.96
CA TYR A 191 -8.04 2.41 2.69
C TYR A 191 -6.84 3.36 2.70
N SER A 192 -7.06 4.55 2.16
CA SER A 192 -6.15 5.68 2.12
C SER A 192 -6.65 6.79 3.06
N PRO A 193 -5.75 7.70 3.52
CA PRO A 193 -6.16 8.89 4.25
C PRO A 193 -7.25 9.68 3.50
N GLY A 194 -8.22 10.21 4.23
CA GLY A 194 -9.36 10.95 3.69
C GLY A 194 -10.58 10.08 3.34
N GLU A 195 -10.42 8.77 3.16
CA GLU A 195 -11.54 7.86 2.95
C GLU A 195 -12.35 7.63 4.23
N GLU A 196 -13.65 7.38 4.07
CA GLU A 196 -14.57 7.14 5.19
C GLU A 196 -14.89 5.65 5.34
N VAL A 197 -15.00 5.20 6.59
CA VAL A 197 -15.47 3.86 6.94
C VAL A 197 -16.53 3.93 8.03
N GLU A 198 -17.54 3.07 7.97
CA GLU A 198 -18.47 2.86 9.07
C GLU A 198 -17.84 1.93 10.10
N VAL A 199 -17.67 2.42 11.33
CA VAL A 199 -17.17 1.61 12.45
C VAL A 199 -18.34 1.30 13.37
N THR A 200 -18.67 0.00 13.47
CA THR A 200 -19.67 -0.49 14.42
C THR A 200 -18.96 -1.06 15.65
N TYR A 201 -19.38 -0.58 16.82
CA TYR A 201 -18.76 -0.88 18.10
C TYR A 201 -19.80 -1.01 19.22
N LEU A 202 -19.42 -1.69 20.30
CA LEU A 202 -20.21 -1.76 21.53
C LEU A 202 -19.72 -0.71 22.52
N ARG A 203 -20.66 0.03 23.12
CA ARG A 203 -20.43 0.92 24.25
C ARG A 203 -21.50 0.68 25.29
N ASP A 204 -21.10 0.32 26.51
CA ASP A 204 -22.02 -0.03 27.61
C ASP A 204 -23.02 -1.16 27.21
N GLY A 205 -22.51 -2.19 26.51
CA GLY A 205 -23.31 -3.32 26.01
C GLY A 205 -24.23 -3.00 24.82
N LYS A 206 -24.20 -1.77 24.29
CA LYS A 206 -25.08 -1.35 23.19
C LYS A 206 -24.30 -1.13 21.91
N GLU A 207 -24.79 -1.68 20.82
CA GLU A 207 -24.28 -1.45 19.47
C GLU A 207 -24.50 0.01 19.04
N LYS A 208 -23.44 0.62 18.52
CA LYS A 208 -23.40 1.96 17.95
C LYS A 208 -22.56 1.93 16.68
N SER A 209 -22.81 2.87 15.77
CA SER A 209 -21.98 3.10 14.59
C SER A 209 -21.52 4.54 14.55
N SER A 210 -20.29 4.76 14.09
CA SER A 210 -19.77 6.07 13.72
C SER A 210 -19.14 5.99 12.32
N THR A 211 -19.41 6.97 11.47
CA THR A 211 -18.62 7.18 10.25
C THR A 211 -17.31 7.86 10.63
N VAL A 212 -16.20 7.24 10.25
CA VAL A 212 -14.85 7.70 10.59
C VAL A 212 -14.10 8.04 9.31
N GLN A 213 -13.73 9.31 9.15
CA GLN A 213 -12.82 9.74 8.10
C GLN A 213 -11.38 9.43 8.50
N LEU A 214 -10.77 8.47 7.83
CA LEU A 214 -9.44 7.97 8.15
C LEU A 214 -8.36 9.01 7.89
N LYS A 215 -7.27 8.91 8.66
CA LYS A 215 -6.13 9.83 8.57
C LYS A 215 -4.82 9.07 8.43
N SER A 216 -3.78 9.76 8.01
CA SER A 216 -2.40 9.29 8.00
C SER A 216 -1.84 9.14 9.42
N LEU A 217 -0.63 8.58 9.54
CA LEU A 217 0.10 8.52 10.81
C LEU A 217 0.46 9.92 11.34
N GLU A 218 0.57 10.88 10.43
CA GLU A 218 0.82 12.31 10.67
C GLU A 218 -0.48 13.08 10.98
N ASN A 219 -1.62 12.37 11.09
CA ASN A 219 -2.93 12.92 11.42
C ASN A 219 -3.51 13.88 10.36
N THR A 220 -3.20 13.64 9.09
CA THR A 220 -3.71 14.38 7.92
C THR A 220 -4.60 13.51 7.06
N THR A 221 -5.44 14.12 6.21
CA THR A 221 -6.20 13.41 5.16
C THR A 221 -5.51 13.48 3.80
N GLU A 222 -4.34 14.11 3.74
CA GLU A 222 -3.59 14.32 2.50
C GLU A 222 -2.87 13.04 2.09
N LEU A 223 -2.92 12.76 0.78
CA LEU A 223 -2.12 11.70 0.19
C LEU A 223 -0.70 12.20 -0.02
N VAL A 224 0.27 11.38 0.33
CA VAL A 224 1.69 11.70 0.20
C VAL A 224 2.24 11.04 -1.04
N ARG A 225 3.01 11.76 -1.86
CA ARG A 225 3.80 11.14 -2.92
C ARG A 225 5.21 10.91 -2.42
N ALA A 226 5.83 9.80 -2.82
CA ALA A 226 7.26 9.63 -2.62
C ALA A 226 7.95 10.87 -3.17
N ASN A 227 8.95 11.38 -2.45
CA ASN A 227 9.71 12.54 -2.91
C ASN A 227 10.47 12.12 -4.17
N THR A 228 9.86 12.32 -5.34
CA THR A 228 10.39 12.02 -6.67
C THR A 228 11.29 13.14 -7.17
N ALA A 229 11.53 14.15 -6.33
CA ALA A 229 12.47 15.24 -6.51
C ALA A 229 13.85 14.69 -6.89
N GLN A 230 14.15 14.68 -8.18
CA GLN A 230 15.42 14.23 -8.72
C GLN A 230 16.14 15.40 -9.38
N LYS A 231 17.45 15.49 -9.13
CA LYS A 231 18.29 16.57 -9.66
C LYS A 231 18.99 16.12 -10.93
N LEU A 232 18.86 16.91 -12.00
CA LEU A 232 19.56 16.67 -13.25
C LEU A 232 19.95 18.01 -13.89
N GLY A 233 21.23 18.19 -14.24
CA GLY A 233 21.68 19.34 -15.05
C GLY A 233 21.44 20.72 -14.44
N GLY A 234 21.32 20.83 -13.11
CA GLY A 234 21.07 22.10 -12.40
C GLY A 234 19.58 22.40 -12.13
N ALA A 235 18.66 21.49 -12.43
CA ALA A 235 17.26 21.60 -12.05
C ALA A 235 16.81 20.41 -11.20
N THR A 236 15.81 20.65 -10.34
CA THR A 236 15.11 19.61 -9.57
C THR A 236 13.75 19.36 -10.22
N PHE A 237 13.43 18.10 -10.41
CA PHE A 237 12.24 17.63 -11.12
C PHE A 237 11.38 16.76 -10.23
N GLU A 238 10.06 16.91 -10.33
CA GLU A 238 9.09 16.07 -9.64
C GLU A 238 8.02 15.57 -10.62
N ASP A 239 7.40 14.45 -10.27
CA ASP A 239 6.26 13.93 -11.02
C ASP A 239 5.06 14.85 -10.88
N ILE A 240 4.30 15.05 -11.97
CA ILE A 240 3.07 15.83 -11.93
C ILE A 240 1.92 15.06 -11.28
N SER A 241 1.03 15.79 -10.61
CA SER A 241 -0.21 15.27 -10.01
C SER A 241 -1.25 14.89 -11.06
N GLU A 242 -2.25 14.08 -10.67
CA GLU A 242 -3.40 13.79 -11.55
C GLU A 242 -4.21 15.06 -11.85
N ASP A 243 -4.39 15.93 -10.87
CA ASP A 243 -5.06 17.22 -11.05
C ASP A 243 -4.35 18.10 -12.10
N GLU A 244 -3.01 18.13 -12.08
CA GLU A 244 -2.22 18.85 -13.10
C GLU A 244 -2.35 18.20 -14.48
N MET A 245 -2.40 16.87 -14.55
CA MET A 245 -2.62 16.14 -15.81
C MET A 245 -4.01 16.43 -16.40
N GLU A 246 -5.05 16.41 -15.57
CA GLU A 246 -6.42 16.70 -15.98
C GLU A 246 -6.59 18.17 -16.39
N ALA A 247 -6.05 19.11 -15.60
CA ALA A 247 -6.14 20.54 -15.89
C ALA A 247 -5.47 20.93 -17.22
N LEU A 248 -4.43 20.19 -17.61
CA LEU A 248 -3.63 20.48 -18.80
C LEU A 248 -3.91 19.55 -19.99
N ASP A 249 -4.83 18.58 -19.84
CA ASP A 249 -5.14 17.54 -20.83
C ASP A 249 -3.89 16.80 -21.34
N ILE A 250 -3.05 16.34 -20.40
CA ILE A 250 -1.81 15.59 -20.67
C ILE A 250 -1.80 14.24 -19.96
N SER A 251 -1.13 13.26 -20.55
CA SER A 251 -1.08 11.88 -20.05
C SER A 251 0.12 11.57 -19.15
N GLY A 252 0.94 12.58 -18.83
CA GLY A 252 2.17 12.43 -18.06
C GLY A 252 3.17 13.55 -18.32
N GLY A 253 4.19 13.63 -17.45
CA GLY A 253 5.23 14.65 -17.55
C GLY A 253 6.08 14.75 -16.28
N SER A 254 7.04 15.66 -16.30
CA SER A 254 7.92 15.96 -15.18
C SER A 254 8.04 17.47 -15.00
N LYS A 255 7.69 17.95 -13.81
CA LYS A 255 7.63 19.37 -13.46
C LYS A 255 8.95 19.83 -12.90
N VAL A 256 9.42 20.97 -13.38
CA VAL A 256 10.56 21.68 -12.80
C VAL A 256 10.12 22.40 -11.54
N VAL A 257 10.64 22.00 -10.38
CA VAL A 257 10.26 22.58 -9.07
C VAL A 257 11.32 23.52 -8.52
N GLU A 258 12.57 23.40 -8.96
CA GLU A 258 13.67 24.28 -8.58
C GLU A 258 14.65 24.39 -9.74
N ILE A 259 15.13 25.59 -10.04
CA ILE A 259 16.20 25.80 -11.05
C ILE A 259 17.37 26.56 -10.45
N GLN A 260 18.54 25.94 -10.51
CA GLN A 260 19.83 26.53 -10.19
C GLN A 260 20.60 26.88 -11.48
N GLU A 261 21.82 27.39 -11.36
CA GLU A 261 22.68 27.61 -12.53
C GLU A 261 22.96 26.28 -13.25
N GLY A 262 22.79 26.27 -14.58
CA GLY A 262 22.94 25.06 -15.39
C GLY A 262 22.16 25.13 -16.70
N LYS A 263 22.25 24.03 -17.47
CA LYS A 263 21.77 23.96 -18.87
C LYS A 263 20.29 24.32 -19.02
N TRP A 264 19.45 23.94 -18.05
CA TRP A 264 18.02 24.25 -18.03
C TRP A 264 17.72 25.75 -17.91
N LYS A 265 18.48 26.45 -17.05
CA LYS A 265 18.36 27.90 -16.87
C LYS A 265 18.86 28.66 -18.10
N ASP A 266 19.95 28.18 -18.70
CA ASP A 266 20.59 28.82 -19.86
C ASP A 266 19.67 28.86 -21.09
N ILE A 267 18.80 27.86 -21.25
CA ILE A 267 17.81 27.82 -22.34
C ILE A 267 16.50 28.55 -22.00
N GLY A 268 16.37 29.09 -20.79
CA GLY A 268 15.22 29.91 -20.40
C GLY A 268 14.02 29.14 -19.86
N ILE A 269 14.16 27.85 -19.52
CA ILE A 269 13.13 27.12 -18.77
C ILE A 269 13.03 27.72 -17.36
N LYS A 270 11.79 27.81 -16.84
CA LYS A 270 11.48 28.35 -15.51
C LYS A 270 10.81 27.31 -14.63
N GLU A 271 10.83 27.55 -13.32
CA GLU A 271 10.05 26.79 -12.35
C GLU A 271 8.58 26.76 -12.74
N GLY A 272 7.94 25.60 -12.53
CA GLY A 272 6.59 25.30 -12.97
C GLY A 272 6.48 24.74 -14.39
N PHE A 273 7.53 24.78 -15.22
CA PHE A 273 7.48 24.15 -16.54
C PHE A 273 7.36 22.62 -16.42
N ILE A 274 6.40 22.04 -17.13
CA ILE A 274 6.12 20.61 -17.17
C ILE A 274 6.62 20.06 -18.50
N ILE A 275 7.67 19.26 -18.45
CA ILE A 275 8.21 18.57 -19.62
C ILE A 275 7.31 17.38 -19.94
N THR A 276 6.81 17.31 -21.17
CA THR A 276 5.89 16.26 -21.63
C THR A 276 6.55 15.34 -22.66
N ALA A 277 7.60 15.80 -23.36
CA ALA A 277 8.36 14.98 -24.29
C ALA A 277 9.82 15.43 -24.43
N VAL A 278 10.68 14.48 -24.80
CA VAL A 278 12.07 14.71 -25.21
C VAL A 278 12.26 14.09 -26.59
N ASP A 279 12.75 14.88 -27.56
CA ASP A 279 12.91 14.48 -28.97
C ASP A 279 11.66 13.79 -29.55
N LYS A 280 10.47 14.37 -29.28
CA LYS A 280 9.15 13.85 -29.69
C LYS A 280 8.74 12.52 -29.06
N VAL A 281 9.53 12.01 -28.11
CA VAL A 281 9.17 10.83 -27.31
C VAL A 281 8.50 11.32 -26.02
N ALA A 282 7.22 11.00 -25.87
CA ALA A 282 6.45 11.35 -24.68
C ALA A 282 7.06 10.71 -23.42
N ILE A 283 7.16 11.50 -22.35
CA ILE A 283 7.59 11.03 -21.04
C ILE A 283 6.41 10.98 -20.08
N LYS A 284 6.40 9.98 -19.19
CA LYS A 284 5.33 9.79 -18.21
C LYS A 284 5.63 10.43 -16.86
N ASN A 285 6.90 10.42 -16.47
CA ASN A 285 7.36 10.83 -15.15
C ASN A 285 8.84 11.26 -15.17
N THR A 286 9.34 11.68 -14.02
CA THR A 286 10.71 12.17 -13.80
C THR A 286 11.76 11.09 -14.03
N GLU A 287 11.48 9.83 -13.66
CA GLU A 287 12.38 8.72 -13.92
C GLU A 287 12.58 8.52 -15.44
N GLN A 288 11.49 8.60 -16.22
CA GLN A 288 11.56 8.51 -17.67
C GLN A 288 12.29 9.70 -18.29
N LEU A 289 12.08 10.93 -17.78
CA LEU A 289 12.86 12.10 -18.20
C LEU A 289 14.37 11.85 -18.02
N ILE A 290 14.77 11.42 -16.82
CA ILE A 290 16.17 11.24 -16.47
C ILE A 290 16.81 10.13 -17.29
N SER A 291 16.15 8.97 -17.38
CA SER A 291 16.64 7.85 -18.20
C SER A 291 16.69 8.18 -19.69
N THR A 292 15.76 8.99 -20.19
CA THR A 292 15.77 9.44 -21.60
C THR A 292 16.94 10.37 -21.88
N LEU A 293 17.31 11.22 -20.92
CA LEU A 293 18.46 12.13 -21.05
C LEU A 293 19.80 11.48 -20.68
N GLN A 294 19.79 10.34 -19.99
CA GLN A 294 21.00 9.58 -19.68
C GLN A 294 21.58 9.00 -20.97
N GLY A 295 22.78 9.44 -21.34
CA GLY A 295 23.52 8.94 -22.50
C GLY A 295 23.22 9.66 -23.82
N VAL A 296 22.36 10.69 -23.83
CA VAL A 296 22.19 11.53 -25.02
C VAL A 296 23.40 12.42 -25.21
N GLN A 297 23.94 12.45 -26.43
CA GLN A 297 25.06 13.31 -26.83
C GLN A 297 24.61 14.28 -27.92
N GLY A 298 24.85 15.58 -27.73
CA GLY A 298 24.49 16.61 -28.71
C GLY A 298 23.15 17.29 -28.40
N GLY A 299 22.50 17.84 -29.43
CA GLY A 299 21.28 18.63 -29.25
C GLY A 299 20.06 17.77 -28.93
N VAL A 300 19.26 18.20 -27.94
CA VAL A 300 17.95 17.65 -27.59
C VAL A 300 16.86 18.69 -27.71
N LEU A 301 15.68 18.26 -28.12
CA LEU A 301 14.45 19.03 -28.08
C LEU A 301 13.65 18.67 -26.83
N ILE A 302 13.37 19.66 -25.99
CA ILE A 302 12.50 19.56 -24.83
C ILE A 302 11.15 20.18 -25.19
N GLU A 303 10.08 19.41 -25.04
CA GLU A 303 8.71 19.86 -25.27
C GLU A 303 7.94 19.82 -23.96
N GLY A 304 7.15 20.85 -23.70
CA GLY A 304 6.39 20.93 -22.46
C GLY A 304 5.42 22.09 -22.43
N MET A 305 4.90 22.35 -21.25
CA MET A 305 3.93 23.41 -21.01
C MET A 305 4.06 24.01 -19.62
N TYR A 306 3.68 25.27 -19.49
CA TYR A 306 3.52 25.93 -18.19
C TYR A 306 2.14 25.63 -17.58
N PRO A 307 1.96 25.86 -16.26
CA PRO A 307 0.70 25.57 -15.58
C PRO A 307 -0.50 26.39 -16.08
N ASP A 308 -0.26 27.46 -16.83
CA ASP A 308 -1.30 28.25 -17.51
C ASP A 308 -1.73 27.65 -18.87
N GLY A 309 -1.17 26.51 -19.27
CA GLY A 309 -1.43 25.83 -20.54
C GLY A 309 -0.55 26.30 -21.70
N THR A 310 0.35 27.26 -21.48
CA THR A 310 1.25 27.74 -22.54
C THR A 310 2.24 26.65 -22.92
N LYS A 311 2.19 26.20 -24.18
CA LYS A 311 3.12 25.21 -24.74
C LYS A 311 4.40 25.86 -25.23
N GLU A 312 5.54 25.30 -24.85
CA GLU A 312 6.87 25.82 -25.21
C GLU A 312 7.81 24.68 -25.63
N TYR A 313 8.81 25.06 -26.45
CA TYR A 313 9.78 24.14 -27.03
C TYR A 313 11.18 24.71 -26.88
N TYR A 314 12.10 23.92 -26.32
CA TYR A 314 13.46 24.36 -26.05
C TYR A 314 14.48 23.42 -26.68
N GLY A 315 15.45 23.98 -27.41
CA GLY A 315 16.61 23.25 -27.89
C GLY A 315 17.78 23.40 -26.91
N MET A 316 18.41 22.31 -26.52
CA MET A 316 19.51 22.31 -25.55
C MET A 316 20.65 21.39 -25.99
N GLY A 317 21.91 21.80 -25.78
CA GLY A 317 23.05 20.89 -25.89
C GLY A 317 23.17 19.97 -24.67
N TRP A 318 23.07 18.67 -24.83
CA TRP A 318 23.20 17.66 -23.78
C TRP A 318 24.48 16.83 -23.89
N GLN A 319 25.01 16.45 -22.71
CA GLN A 319 26.37 15.92 -22.48
C GLN A 319 27.45 16.65 -23.28
#